data_AF-A0A7V2WV39-F1
#
_entry.id   AF-A0A7V2WV39-F1
#
_cell.length_a   1.000
_cell.length_b   1.000
_cell.length_c   1.000
_cell.angle_alpha   90.00
_cell.angle_beta   90.00
_cell.angle_gamma   90.00
#
_symmetry.space_group_name_H-M   'P 1'
#
loop_
_entity.id
_entity.type
_entity.pdbx_description
1 polymer ?
#
loop_
_entity_poly.entity_id
_entity_poly.type
_entity_poly.pdbx_seq_one_letter_code
_entity_poly.pdbx_strand_id
1 'polypeptide(L)'
;MQIKQKLSTLALLIYSLLIAGCSSAAFGQVSSSQCQSKRVKLQMLGTRGPELLAGDTQASTGYLIWLDNKARVIVEAGPGSLQRFKQSKANINDV
;
A
#
# COMPACT_ATOMS: atom_id res chain seq x y z
N MET A 1 -4.55 31.86 62.10
CA MET A 1 -4.89 30.44 61.82
C MET A 1 -5.22 30.17 60.33
N GLN A 2 -5.91 31.09 59.64
CA GLN A 2 -6.38 30.96 58.24
C GLN A 2 -5.27 30.83 57.17
N ILE A 3 -4.10 31.45 57.39
CA ILE A 3 -2.99 31.44 56.39
C ILE A 3 -2.34 30.05 56.26
N LYS A 4 -2.21 29.31 57.36
CA LYS A 4 -1.63 27.95 57.34
C LYS A 4 -2.53 26.95 56.61
N GLN A 5 -3.85 27.11 56.72
CA GLN A 5 -4.83 26.26 56.00
C GLN A 5 -4.82 26.51 54.50
N LYS A 6 -4.74 27.77 54.05
CA LYS A 6 -4.59 28.12 52.62
C LYS A 6 -3.28 27.62 52.01
N LEU A 7 -2.20 27.61 52.78
CA LEU A 7 -0.90 27.11 52.31
C LEU A 7 -0.89 25.57 52.17
N SER A 8 -1.59 24.86 53.07
CA SER A 8 -1.75 23.41 53.01
C SER A 8 -2.64 22.95 51.87
N THR A 9 -3.73 23.67 51.57
CA THR A 9 -4.61 23.34 50.44
C THR A 9 -3.96 23.62 49.08
N LEU A 10 -3.13 24.66 48.97
CA LEU A 10 -2.36 24.93 47.74
C LEU A 10 -1.34 23.80 47.46
N ALA A 11 -0.67 23.31 48.50
CA ALA A 11 0.28 22.20 48.37
C ALA A 11 -0.41 20.89 47.95
N LEU A 12 -1.61 20.61 48.47
CA LEU A 12 -2.42 19.43 48.09
C LEU A 12 -2.89 19.50 46.63
N LEU A 13 -3.27 20.69 46.14
CA LEU A 13 -3.69 20.89 44.74
C LEU A 13 -2.51 20.75 43.75
N ILE A 14 -1.32 21.20 44.13
CA ILE A 14 -0.11 21.03 43.30
C ILE A 14 0.30 19.55 43.23
N TYR A 15 0.19 18.83 44.36
CA TYR A 15 0.49 17.41 44.43
C TYR A 15 -0.47 16.55 43.58
N SER A 16 -1.76 16.90 43.53
CA SER A 16 -2.73 16.17 42.67
C SER A 16 -2.50 16.42 41.17
N LEU A 17 -2.06 17.63 40.78
CA LEU A 17 -1.68 17.94 39.40
C LEU A 17 -0.43 17.18 38.93
N LEU A 18 0.52 16.92 39.83
CA LEU A 18 1.75 16.17 39.52
C LEU A 18 1.50 14.68 39.27
N ILE A 19 0.48 14.07 39.90
CA ILE A 19 0.20 12.63 39.78
C ILE A 19 -0.63 12.30 38.53
N ALA A 20 -1.44 13.25 38.05
CA ALA A 20 -2.30 13.04 36.88
C ALA A 20 -1.53 13.01 35.53
N GLY A 21 -0.25 13.39 35.49
CA GLY A 21 0.55 13.49 34.27
C GLY A 21 1.21 12.19 33.78
N CYS A 22 1.11 11.08 34.52
CA CYS A 22 1.93 9.87 34.25
C CYS A 22 1.09 8.61 33.91
N SER A 23 -0.01 8.75 33.20
CA SER A 23 -0.82 7.62 32.71
C SER A 23 -0.87 7.57 31.19
N SER A 24 0.30 7.57 30.54
CA SER A 24 0.40 7.14 29.14
C SER A 24 0.78 5.66 29.16
N ALA A 25 -0.24 4.79 29.17
CA ALA A 25 -0.04 3.37 28.92
C ALA A 25 0.63 3.22 27.55
N ALA A 26 1.88 2.75 27.54
CA ALA A 26 2.59 2.39 26.33
C ALA A 26 1.93 1.13 25.74
N PHE A 27 0.92 1.33 24.91
CA PHE A 27 0.38 0.27 24.06
C PHE A 27 1.48 -0.15 23.10
N GLY A 28 2.04 -1.35 23.30
CA GLY A 28 2.96 -1.96 22.35
C GLY A 28 2.28 -2.08 20.99
N GLN A 29 2.71 -1.28 20.03
CA GLN A 29 2.27 -1.36 18.65
C GLN A 29 2.87 -2.64 18.05
N VAL A 30 2.09 -3.72 17.97
CA VAL A 30 2.42 -4.83 17.08
C VAL A 30 2.25 -4.32 15.65
N SER A 31 3.36 -4.02 14.98
CA SER A 31 3.33 -3.69 13.56
C SER A 31 2.95 -4.95 12.78
N SER A 32 1.65 -5.15 12.53
CA SER A 32 1.24 -6.04 11.47
C SER A 32 1.87 -5.53 10.17
N SER A 33 2.49 -6.42 9.40
CA SER A 33 2.99 -6.06 8.07
C SER A 33 1.81 -5.48 7.30
N GLN A 34 1.80 -4.16 7.09
CA GLN A 34 0.73 -3.51 6.35
C GLN A 34 0.65 -4.17 4.97
N CYS A 35 -0.54 -4.68 4.62
CA CYS A 35 -0.74 -5.33 3.32
C CYS A 35 -0.41 -4.31 2.22
N GLN A 36 0.68 -4.53 1.50
CA GLN A 36 1.20 -3.61 0.50
C GLN A 36 0.46 -3.81 -0.84
N SER A 37 -0.86 -3.65 -0.82
CA SER A 37 -1.78 -3.96 -1.92
C SER A 37 -1.50 -3.22 -3.23
N LYS A 38 -0.70 -2.15 -3.18
CA LYS A 38 -0.34 -1.32 -4.35
C LYS A 38 1.00 -1.68 -4.98
N ARG A 39 1.78 -2.58 -4.38
CA ARG A 39 3.12 -2.93 -4.90
C ARG A 39 3.05 -3.78 -6.15
N VAL A 40 2.09 -4.70 -6.20
CA VAL A 40 1.88 -5.57 -7.35
C VAL A 40 0.70 -5.06 -8.15
N LYS A 41 0.88 -4.89 -9.47
CA LYS A 41 -0.22 -4.58 -10.39
C LYS A 41 -0.21 -5.57 -11.54
N LEU A 42 -1.39 -6.07 -11.90
CA LEU A 42 -1.61 -6.86 -13.09
C LEU A 42 -2.13 -5.94 -14.20
N GLN A 43 -1.47 -5.94 -15.35
CA GLN A 43 -1.96 -5.28 -16.55
C GLN A 43 -2.27 -6.33 -17.63
N MET A 44 -3.47 -6.27 -18.19
CA MET A 44 -3.86 -7.11 -19.31
C MET A 44 -3.25 -6.55 -20.60
N LEU A 45 -2.51 -7.37 -21.33
CA LEU A 45 -2.00 -7.07 -22.68
C LEU A 45 -2.93 -7.63 -23.74
N GLY A 46 -3.70 -8.67 -23.43
CA GLY A 46 -4.79 -9.18 -24.23
C GLY A 46 -5.56 -10.24 -23.46
N THR A 47 -6.79 -10.53 -23.91
CA THR A 47 -7.78 -11.28 -23.12
C THR A 47 -8.51 -12.34 -23.93
N ARG A 48 -8.15 -12.50 -25.20
CA ARG A 48 -8.85 -13.36 -26.14
C ARG A 48 -8.13 -14.68 -26.38
N GLY A 49 -8.90 -15.72 -26.67
CA GLY A 49 -8.37 -16.98 -27.16
C GLY A 49 -7.83 -16.88 -28.60
N PRO A 50 -7.42 -18.02 -29.17
CA PRO A 50 -6.82 -18.11 -30.51
C PRO A 50 -7.86 -18.07 -31.65
N GLU A 51 -9.08 -17.59 -31.39
CA GLU A 51 -10.15 -17.64 -32.37
C GLU A 51 -9.92 -16.63 -33.51
N LEU A 52 -9.97 -17.12 -34.75
CA LEU A 52 -9.89 -16.27 -35.94
C LEU A 52 -11.26 -15.68 -36.27
N LEU A 53 -11.54 -14.48 -35.75
CA LEU A 53 -12.73 -13.71 -36.13
C LEU A 53 -12.38 -12.65 -37.17
N ALA A 54 -13.12 -12.62 -38.28
CA ALA A 54 -12.93 -11.64 -39.33
C ALA A 54 -13.11 -10.20 -38.79
N GLY A 55 -12.12 -9.34 -39.01
CA GLY A 55 -12.12 -7.95 -38.56
C GLY A 55 -11.72 -7.72 -37.11
N ASP A 56 -11.30 -8.74 -36.37
CA ASP A 56 -10.84 -8.55 -34.99
C ASP A 56 -9.45 -7.90 -34.92
N THR A 57 -9.29 -6.97 -33.97
CA THR A 57 -8.04 -6.24 -33.70
C THR A 57 -7.58 -6.41 -32.26
N GLN A 58 -8.29 -7.23 -31.49
CA GLN A 58 -7.95 -7.52 -30.11
C GLN A 58 -6.73 -8.46 -30.02
N ALA A 59 -5.92 -8.24 -29.00
CA ALA A 59 -4.79 -9.11 -28.72
C ALA A 59 -5.27 -10.38 -28.01
N SER A 60 -4.61 -11.49 -28.33
CA SER A 60 -4.77 -12.75 -27.61
C SER A 60 -4.20 -12.64 -26.18
N THR A 61 -4.48 -13.63 -25.34
CA THR A 61 -4.11 -13.67 -23.92
C THR A 61 -2.65 -13.29 -23.69
N GLY A 62 -2.46 -12.37 -22.74
CA GLY A 62 -1.14 -11.96 -22.29
C GLY A 62 -1.27 -10.98 -21.14
N TYR A 63 -0.38 -11.08 -20.16
CA TYR A 63 -0.40 -10.24 -18.97
C TYR A 63 0.99 -9.72 -18.64
N LEU A 64 1.02 -8.55 -18.01
CA LEU A 64 2.23 -7.92 -17.49
C LEU A 64 2.08 -7.70 -15.99
N ILE A 65 3.00 -8.26 -15.22
CA ILE A 65 3.11 -8.05 -13.78
C ILE A 65 4.08 -6.90 -13.53
N TRP A 66 3.60 -5.91 -12.79
CA TRP A 66 4.38 -4.80 -12.28
C TRP A 66 4.66 -5.03 -10.80
N LEU A 67 5.91 -4.82 -10.39
CA LEU A 67 6.30 -4.72 -8.99
C LEU A 67 6.95 -3.35 -8.78
N ASP A 68 6.43 -2.58 -7.83
CA ASP A 68 6.97 -1.27 -7.47
C ASP A 68 7.11 -0.35 -8.70
N ASN A 69 6.04 -0.28 -9.51
CA ASN A 69 5.96 0.48 -10.77
C ASN A 69 6.94 0.08 -11.88
N LYS A 70 7.63 -1.05 -11.74
CA LYS A 70 8.55 -1.55 -12.75
C LYS A 70 8.05 -2.91 -13.25
N ALA A 71 8.05 -3.10 -14.56
CA ALA A 71 7.69 -4.37 -15.18
C ALA A 71 8.63 -5.48 -14.67
N ARG A 72 8.11 -6.70 -14.48
CA ARG A 72 8.89 -7.83 -13.93
C ARG A 72 8.65 -9.15 -14.62
N VAL A 73 7.41 -9.44 -15.01
CA VAL A 73 7.05 -10.74 -15.57
C VAL A 73 6.02 -10.52 -16.66
N ILE A 74 6.26 -11.13 -17.82
CA ILE A 74 5.23 -11.33 -18.83
C ILE A 74 4.70 -12.75 -18.64
N VAL A 75 3.40 -12.87 -18.42
CA VAL A 75 2.72 -14.16 -18.32
C VAL A 75 1.94 -14.35 -19.60
N GLU A 76 2.37 -15.33 -20.39
CA GLU A 76 1.90 -15.58 -21.76
C GLU A 76 2.19 -14.40 -22.71
N ALA A 77 2.40 -14.72 -23.99
CA ALA A 77 2.71 -13.74 -25.02
C ALA A 77 1.95 -14.09 -26.30
N GLY A 78 0.61 -14.18 -26.20
CA GLY A 78 -0.25 -14.51 -27.32
C GLY A 78 -0.14 -13.49 -28.48
N PRO A 79 -0.58 -13.85 -29.69
CA PRO A 79 -0.56 -12.94 -30.84
C PRO A 79 -1.13 -11.55 -30.54
N GLY A 80 -0.42 -10.51 -30.96
CA GLY A 80 -0.81 -9.10 -30.75
C GLY A 80 -0.52 -8.55 -29.34
N SER A 81 -0.26 -9.38 -28.33
CA SER A 81 0.04 -8.91 -26.96
C SER A 81 1.35 -8.10 -26.89
N LEU A 82 2.33 -8.40 -27.75
CA LEU A 82 3.59 -7.64 -27.82
C LEU A 82 3.39 -6.20 -28.32
N GLN A 83 2.45 -5.95 -29.24
CA GLN A 83 2.08 -4.57 -29.61
C GLN A 83 1.53 -3.82 -28.39
N ARG A 84 0.73 -4.48 -27.55
CA ARG A 84 0.19 -3.89 -26.32
C ARG A 84 1.27 -3.71 -25.25
N PHE A 85 2.26 -4.60 -25.17
CA PHE A 85 3.45 -4.41 -24.35
C PHE A 85 4.21 -3.14 -24.76
N LYS A 86 4.46 -2.92 -26.05
CA LYS A 86 5.10 -1.67 -26.52
C LYS A 86 4.30 -0.41 -26.11
N GLN A 87 2.97 -0.50 -26.12
CA GLN A 87 2.08 0.60 -25.70
C GLN A 87 2.08 0.83 -24.17
N SER A 88 2.44 -0.18 -23.36
CA SER A 88 2.50 -0.05 -21.90
C SER A 88 3.68 0.80 -21.42
N LYS A 89 4.65 1.09 -22.30
CA LYS A 89 5.91 1.79 -22.00
C LYS A 89 6.81 1.03 -21.00
N ALA A 90 6.53 -0.24 -20.75
CA ALA A 90 7.45 -1.11 -20.03
C ALA A 90 8.74 -1.30 -20.84
N ASN A 91 9.87 -1.40 -20.13
CA ASN A 91 11.15 -1.73 -20.74
C ASN A 91 11.30 -3.26 -20.79
N ILE A 92 11.60 -3.81 -21.96
CA ILE A 92 11.78 -5.27 -22.12
C ILE A 92 12.99 -5.79 -21.33
N ASN A 93 13.99 -4.95 -21.06
CA ASN A 93 15.16 -5.34 -20.27
C ASN A 93 14.87 -5.43 -18.76
N ASP A 94 13.67 -5.04 -18.32
CA ASP A 94 13.25 -5.10 -16.91
C ASP A 94 12.44 -6.35 -16.57
N VAL A 95 12.04 -7.12 -17.58
CA VAL A 95 11.21 -8.34 -17.51
C VAL A 95 12.10 -9.55 -17.70
#